data_AF-A0A969Y0N8-F1
#
_entry.id   AF-A0A969Y0N8-F1
#
_cell.length_a   1.000
_cell.length_b   1.000
_cell.length_c   1.000
_cell.angle_alpha   90.00
_cell.angle_beta   90.00
_cell.angle_gamma   90.00
#
_symmetry.space_group_name_H-M   'P 1'
#
loop_
_entity.id
_entity.type
_entity.pdbx_description
1 polymer ?
#
loop_
_entity_poly.entity_id
_entity_poly.type
_entity_poly.pdbx_seq_one_letter_code
_entity_poly.pdbx_strand_id
1 'polypeptide(L)'
;MMRPALTAALIVAIAAAIATAGEATIYTPDNAPAAPRLEDLPLRASVSQYGITWTFAEPARVGRFVNGDFYVVGPVTVAAIDPAPRYGDAVADDELDAYEKKQIADGTLKTAGRIRNGSMLNPPARQQVAYDSGIRNWFRPELAAKLPIAMKPGDSLVSTISLAVGETVQAPYVGHRKGRTHMRANHDDSPVRAAAVLTCMAAPQPADAFRPACCDTANTVYLARNLKRHLLKTLQRPKGISRGEGHSALYHPDSDPPRAENLPKIEYWAGVFGRPWVNTGFFGFEQPMENMPHYEQWIGQAMSMGGLMLMLDYTPAEKEPLLINMVQVGIDYWGAVRGGHPGWQGWGGHGSGRKFPIVFAGLMLGDETMASPTKAYPGCNFGEDNQTMYGDCWTGAKVVFAGHSGMHN
;
A
#
# COMPACT_ATOMS: atom_id res chain seq x y z
N MET A 1 -59.14 -26.86 -0.05
CA MET A 1 -58.20 -27.91 0.40
C MET A 1 -56.77 -27.51 0.02
N MET A 2 -55.79 -28.02 0.76
CA MET A 2 -54.35 -28.23 0.47
C MET A 2 -53.63 -27.40 -0.63
N ARG A 3 -52.55 -26.72 -0.20
CA ARG A 3 -51.24 -26.54 -0.89
C ARG A 3 -50.35 -27.78 -0.63
N PRO A 4 -49.11 -27.91 -1.19
CA PRO A 4 -48.33 -27.04 -2.09
C PRO A 4 -48.31 -27.63 -3.53
N ALA A 5 -47.28 -27.69 -4.40
CA ALA A 5 -45.84 -27.36 -4.41
C ALA A 5 -45.35 -27.29 -5.90
N LEU A 6 -44.12 -26.91 -6.30
CA LEU A 6 -42.94 -26.35 -5.60
C LEU A 6 -42.04 -25.63 -6.66
N THR A 7 -41.57 -24.41 -6.41
CA THR A 7 -40.43 -23.81 -7.15
C THR A 7 -39.66 -22.86 -6.23
N ALA A 8 -38.36 -23.12 -6.02
CA ALA A 8 -37.52 -22.35 -5.09
C ALA A 8 -36.85 -21.15 -5.77
N ALA A 9 -36.78 -20.01 -5.08
CA ALA A 9 -36.09 -18.82 -5.57
C ALA A 9 -34.58 -18.89 -5.29
N LEU A 10 -33.75 -18.66 -6.31
CA LEU A 10 -32.30 -18.55 -6.16
C LEU A 10 -31.89 -17.10 -5.87
N ILE A 11 -32.17 -16.62 -4.66
CA ILE A 11 -31.64 -15.33 -4.19
C ILE A 11 -30.22 -15.55 -3.69
N VAL A 12 -29.23 -15.16 -4.49
CA VAL A 12 -27.81 -15.16 -4.07
C VAL A 12 -27.61 -14.01 -3.07
N ALA A 13 -27.64 -14.34 -1.79
CA ALA A 13 -27.41 -13.38 -0.72
C ALA A 13 -25.92 -12.99 -0.64
N ILE A 14 -25.55 -11.87 -1.27
CA ILE A 14 -24.25 -11.23 -1.07
C ILE A 14 -24.22 -10.68 0.36
N ALA A 15 -23.69 -11.49 1.28
CA ALA A 15 -23.50 -11.13 2.68
C ALA A 15 -22.32 -10.15 2.82
N ALA A 16 -22.54 -8.89 2.42
CA ALA A 16 -21.64 -7.79 2.72
C ALA A 16 -21.60 -7.58 4.23
N ALA A 17 -20.59 -8.16 4.88
CA ALA A 17 -20.35 -8.01 6.31
C ALA A 17 -19.86 -6.58 6.60
N ILE A 18 -20.81 -5.64 6.70
CA ILE A 18 -20.56 -4.30 7.24
C ILE A 18 -20.19 -4.48 8.71
N ALA A 19 -18.89 -4.51 8.99
CA ALA A 19 -18.39 -4.41 10.34
C ALA A 19 -18.84 -3.07 10.93
N THR A 20 -19.72 -3.10 11.93
CA THR A 20 -20.01 -1.92 12.75
C THR A 20 -18.71 -1.45 13.37
N ALA A 21 -18.32 -0.20 13.11
CA ALA A 21 -17.09 0.38 13.62
C ALA A 21 -17.19 0.58 15.15
N GLY A 22 -16.81 -0.46 15.90
CA GLY A 22 -16.42 -0.32 17.30
C GLY A 22 -15.12 0.47 17.41
N GLU A 23 -14.83 0.99 18.60
CA GLU A 23 -13.56 1.66 18.87
C GLU A 23 -12.37 0.75 18.56
N ALA A 24 -11.32 1.31 17.97
CA ALA A 24 -10.14 0.55 17.58
C ALA A 24 -9.49 -0.09 18.82
N THR A 25 -9.37 -1.42 18.82
CA THR A 25 -8.82 -2.17 19.96
C THR A 25 -7.33 -1.92 20.08
N ILE A 26 -6.93 -1.14 21.08
CA ILE A 26 -5.53 -0.84 21.37
C ILE A 26 -4.92 -1.99 22.16
N TYR A 27 -3.91 -2.63 21.58
CA TYR A 27 -3.14 -3.67 22.25
C TYR A 27 -1.95 -3.10 23.02
N THR A 28 -1.72 -3.61 24.23
CA THR A 28 -0.60 -3.33 25.14
C THR A 28 -0.05 -4.67 25.69
N PRO A 29 1.09 -4.69 26.40
CA PRO A 29 1.58 -5.91 27.05
C PRO A 29 0.58 -6.47 28.08
N ASP A 30 -0.25 -5.62 28.68
CA ASP A 30 -1.18 -5.96 29.78
C ASP A 30 -2.48 -6.62 29.29
N ASN A 31 -2.94 -6.28 28.07
CA ASN A 31 -4.09 -6.91 27.41
C ASN A 31 -3.69 -7.84 26.24
N ALA A 32 -2.43 -8.26 26.23
CA ALA A 32 -1.75 -9.08 25.24
C ALA A 32 -2.59 -10.27 24.72
N PRO A 33 -3.10 -10.24 23.47
CA PRO A 33 -3.82 -11.38 22.91
C PRO A 33 -2.88 -12.56 22.66
N ALA A 34 -3.33 -13.77 22.98
CA ALA A 34 -2.67 -15.00 22.55
C ALA A 34 -2.85 -15.22 21.03
N ALA A 35 -2.02 -16.07 20.43
CA ALA A 35 -2.34 -16.65 19.13
C ALA A 35 -3.53 -17.62 19.30
N PRO A 36 -4.54 -17.61 18.41
CA PRO A 36 -5.60 -18.62 18.43
C PRO A 36 -5.04 -19.99 18.04
N ARG A 37 -5.72 -21.08 18.41
CA ARG A 37 -5.30 -22.42 17.97
C ARG A 37 -5.64 -22.62 16.49
N LEU A 38 -4.99 -23.57 15.84
CA LEU A 38 -5.19 -23.83 14.41
C LEU A 38 -6.63 -24.25 14.09
N GLU A 39 -7.26 -24.99 15.00
CA GLU A 39 -8.64 -25.42 14.93
C GLU A 39 -9.67 -24.29 15.15
N ASP A 40 -9.28 -23.20 15.82
CA ASP A 40 -10.13 -22.02 16.06
C ASP A 40 -10.19 -21.08 14.86
N LEU A 41 -9.14 -21.06 14.02
CA LEU A 41 -9.13 -20.26 12.79
C LEU A 41 -10.20 -20.76 11.79
N PRO A 42 -11.00 -19.86 11.16
CA PRO A 42 -11.99 -20.27 10.18
C PRO A 42 -11.37 -21.04 9.01
N LEU A 43 -11.90 -22.24 8.74
CA LEU A 43 -11.63 -22.97 7.50
C LEU A 43 -12.41 -22.31 6.35
N ARG A 44 -11.76 -22.04 5.21
CA ARG A 44 -12.34 -21.31 4.06
C ARG A 44 -11.81 -21.85 2.74
N ALA A 45 -12.67 -21.98 1.74
CA ALA A 45 -12.28 -22.32 0.36
C ALA A 45 -11.66 -21.13 -0.41
N SER A 46 -11.96 -19.89 0.01
CA SER A 46 -11.45 -18.67 -0.60
C SER A 46 -11.43 -17.50 0.39
N VAL A 47 -10.68 -16.44 0.05
CA VAL A 47 -10.73 -15.14 0.73
C VAL A 47 -10.73 -13.99 -0.29
N SER A 48 -11.46 -12.91 0.01
CA SER A 48 -11.63 -11.76 -0.88
C SER A 48 -11.21 -10.45 -0.21
N GLN A 49 -10.35 -9.67 -0.86
CA GLN A 49 -9.86 -8.38 -0.37
C GLN A 49 -9.61 -7.41 -1.53
N TYR A 50 -10.06 -6.16 -1.41
CA TYR A 50 -9.87 -5.07 -2.41
C TYR A 50 -10.30 -5.41 -3.86
N GLY A 51 -11.31 -6.27 -4.02
CA GLY A 51 -11.80 -6.73 -5.33
C GLY A 51 -11.08 -7.96 -5.89
N ILE A 52 -10.05 -8.46 -5.20
CA ILE A 52 -9.32 -9.69 -5.55
C ILE A 52 -9.81 -10.83 -4.66
N THR A 53 -10.10 -11.99 -5.24
CA THR A 53 -10.46 -13.22 -4.53
C THR A 53 -9.47 -14.33 -4.87
N TRP A 54 -8.77 -14.86 -3.86
CA TRP A 54 -7.97 -16.08 -4.02
C TRP A 54 -8.82 -17.29 -3.60
N THR A 55 -8.90 -18.30 -4.47
CA THR A 55 -9.57 -19.58 -4.21
C THR A 55 -8.51 -20.67 -4.08
N PHE A 56 -8.59 -21.44 -3.00
CA PHE A 56 -7.61 -22.48 -2.67
C PHE A 56 -8.02 -23.83 -3.29
N ALA A 57 -7.03 -24.68 -3.59
CA ALA A 57 -7.26 -26.04 -4.08
C ALA A 57 -7.96 -26.92 -3.03
N GLU A 58 -7.62 -26.72 -1.76
CA GLU A 58 -8.27 -27.29 -0.59
C GLU A 58 -8.57 -26.17 0.43
N PRO A 59 -9.63 -26.25 1.24
CA PRO A 59 -9.96 -25.21 2.21
C PRO A 59 -8.83 -24.95 3.23
N ALA A 60 -8.35 -23.71 3.28
CA ALA A 60 -7.26 -23.29 4.17
C ALA A 60 -7.78 -22.76 5.52
N ARG A 61 -6.95 -22.81 6.56
CA ARG A 61 -7.17 -22.10 7.83
C ARG A 61 -6.74 -20.65 7.67
N VAL A 62 -7.68 -19.72 7.83
CA VAL A 62 -7.51 -18.29 7.54
C VAL A 62 -7.49 -17.47 8.82
N GLY A 63 -6.57 -16.50 8.90
CA GLY A 63 -6.59 -15.43 9.91
C GLY A 63 -6.41 -14.04 9.28
N ARG A 64 -6.32 -13.02 10.13
CA ARG A 64 -6.01 -11.64 9.74
C ARG A 64 -4.90 -11.06 10.62
N PHE A 65 -4.11 -10.17 10.05
CA PHE A 65 -3.21 -9.28 10.75
C PHE A 65 -3.96 -8.05 11.30
N VAL A 66 -3.30 -7.28 12.17
CA VAL A 66 -3.86 -6.09 12.85
C VAL A 66 -4.27 -4.96 11.89
N ASN A 67 -3.63 -4.87 10.72
CA ASN A 67 -4.02 -3.95 9.64
C ASN A 67 -5.18 -4.47 8.77
N GLY A 68 -5.69 -5.68 9.05
CA GLY A 68 -6.78 -6.33 8.34
C GLY A 68 -6.37 -7.28 7.21
N ASP A 69 -5.11 -7.28 6.75
CA ASP A 69 -4.66 -8.18 5.67
C ASP A 69 -4.80 -9.67 6.05
N PHE A 70 -5.08 -10.51 5.06
CA PHE A 70 -5.29 -11.94 5.27
C PHE A 70 -3.97 -12.74 5.37
N TYR A 71 -4.00 -13.79 6.19
CA TYR A 71 -3.06 -14.90 6.08
C TYR A 71 -3.76 -16.27 6.02
N VAL A 72 -3.08 -17.23 5.42
CA VAL A 72 -3.36 -18.67 5.54
C VAL A 72 -2.29 -19.35 6.40
N VAL A 73 -2.64 -20.47 7.05
CA VAL A 73 -1.69 -21.25 7.88
C VAL A 73 -1.39 -22.61 7.27
N GLY A 74 -0.11 -22.95 7.19
CA GLY A 74 0.41 -24.14 6.51
C GLY A 74 0.55 -23.96 4.99
N PRO A 75 1.20 -24.90 4.28
CA PRO A 75 1.29 -24.84 2.82
C PRO A 75 -0.09 -24.84 2.16
N VAL A 76 -0.31 -23.96 1.20
CA VAL A 76 -1.60 -23.79 0.49
C VAL A 76 -1.35 -23.59 -0.99
N THR A 77 -2.17 -24.22 -1.83
CA THR A 77 -2.19 -23.94 -3.27
C THR A 77 -3.36 -23.03 -3.61
N VAL A 78 -3.09 -21.86 -4.18
CA VAL A 78 -4.11 -21.02 -4.82
C VAL A 78 -4.41 -21.62 -6.20
N ALA A 79 -5.62 -22.15 -6.37
CA ALA A 79 -6.07 -22.79 -7.59
C ALA A 79 -6.64 -21.78 -8.61
N ALA A 80 -7.32 -20.75 -8.13
CA ALA A 80 -7.89 -19.69 -8.97
C ALA A 80 -7.78 -18.32 -8.29
N ILE A 81 -7.73 -17.26 -9.10
CA ILE A 81 -7.83 -15.86 -8.70
C ILE A 81 -8.94 -15.22 -9.52
N ASP A 82 -9.74 -14.36 -8.90
CA ASP A 82 -10.73 -13.51 -9.57
C ASP A 82 -10.46 -12.04 -9.19
N PRO A 83 -10.38 -11.09 -10.15
CA PRO A 83 -10.43 -11.29 -11.59
C PRO A 83 -9.22 -12.09 -12.11
N ALA A 84 -9.45 -12.98 -13.06
CA ALA A 84 -8.43 -13.94 -13.50
C ALA A 84 -7.18 -13.27 -14.11
N PRO A 85 -5.96 -13.74 -13.78
CA PRO A 85 -4.74 -13.35 -14.48
C PRO A 85 -4.78 -13.85 -15.93
N ARG A 86 -4.48 -12.97 -16.88
CA ARG A 86 -4.46 -13.28 -18.31
C ARG A 86 -3.09 -13.00 -18.89
N TYR A 87 -2.66 -13.86 -19.81
CA TYR A 87 -1.32 -13.86 -20.37
C TYR A 87 -1.35 -14.17 -21.86
N GLY A 88 -0.35 -13.70 -22.61
CA GLY A 88 -0.20 -14.06 -24.01
C GLY A 88 -1.36 -13.58 -24.87
N ASP A 89 -1.84 -14.47 -25.75
CA ASP A 89 -2.99 -14.23 -26.65
C ASP A 89 -4.33 -14.07 -25.90
N ALA A 90 -4.39 -14.36 -24.60
CA ALA A 90 -5.53 -14.05 -23.75
C ALA A 90 -5.62 -12.57 -23.33
N VAL A 91 -4.71 -11.72 -23.83
CA VAL A 91 -4.76 -10.25 -23.76
C VAL A 91 -4.82 -9.71 -25.20
N ALA A 92 -6.00 -9.28 -25.62
CA ALA A 92 -6.30 -8.95 -27.01
C ALA A 92 -5.71 -7.59 -27.46
N ASP A 93 -5.61 -7.37 -28.77
CA ASP A 93 -4.96 -6.19 -29.37
C ASP A 93 -5.71 -4.87 -29.10
N ASP A 94 -7.03 -4.92 -28.88
CA ASP A 94 -7.86 -3.78 -28.49
C ASP A 94 -7.65 -3.37 -27.02
N GLU A 95 -7.38 -4.34 -26.13
CA GLU A 95 -7.01 -4.11 -24.73
C GLU A 95 -5.61 -3.48 -24.52
N LEU A 96 -4.86 -3.28 -25.59
CA LEU A 96 -3.52 -2.68 -25.53
C LEU A 96 -3.59 -1.14 -25.61
N ASP A 97 -2.81 -0.47 -24.77
CA ASP A 97 -2.64 0.99 -24.90
C ASP A 97 -1.56 1.37 -25.93
N ALA A 98 -1.37 2.68 -26.13
CA ALA A 98 -0.42 3.20 -27.11
C ALA A 98 1.06 2.91 -26.78
N TYR A 99 1.40 2.66 -25.51
CA TYR A 99 2.75 2.30 -25.08
C TYR A 99 3.03 0.83 -25.41
N GLU A 100 2.13 -0.07 -25.06
CA GLU A 100 2.23 -1.50 -25.42
C GLU A 100 2.23 -1.72 -26.94
N LYS A 101 1.36 -1.02 -27.67
CA LYS A 101 1.30 -1.07 -29.15
C LYS A 101 2.61 -0.60 -29.79
N LYS A 102 3.28 0.41 -29.22
CA LYS A 102 4.62 0.81 -29.65
C LYS A 102 5.65 -0.30 -29.37
N GLN A 103 5.67 -0.85 -28.16
CA GLN A 103 6.63 -1.90 -27.79
C GLN A 103 6.48 -3.19 -28.61
N ILE A 104 5.28 -3.49 -29.11
CA ILE A 104 5.06 -4.62 -30.04
C ILE A 104 5.59 -4.27 -31.44
N ALA A 105 5.42 -3.03 -31.90
CA ALA A 105 5.92 -2.57 -33.19
C ALA A 105 7.46 -2.44 -33.24
N ASP A 106 8.12 -2.10 -32.12
CA ASP A 106 9.59 -2.10 -32.00
C ASP A 106 10.18 -3.43 -31.49
N GLY A 107 9.32 -4.41 -31.18
CA GLY A 107 9.70 -5.78 -30.80
C GLY A 107 10.19 -5.95 -29.35
N THR A 108 10.18 -4.89 -28.53
CA THR A 108 10.54 -4.96 -27.10
C THR A 108 9.50 -5.69 -26.24
N LEU A 109 8.22 -5.70 -26.65
CA LEU A 109 7.16 -6.52 -26.05
C LEU A 109 6.67 -7.57 -27.07
N LYS A 110 6.80 -8.85 -26.72
CA LYS A 110 6.25 -9.98 -27.50
C LYS A 110 4.85 -10.32 -26.99
N THR A 111 3.97 -10.84 -27.86
CA THR A 111 2.60 -11.24 -27.47
C THR A 111 2.58 -12.18 -26.27
N ALA A 112 3.45 -13.21 -26.24
CA ALA A 112 3.60 -14.13 -25.11
C ALA A 112 4.00 -13.46 -23.77
N GLY A 113 4.50 -12.22 -23.80
CA GLY A 113 4.82 -11.41 -22.62
C GLY A 113 3.72 -10.44 -22.16
N ARG A 114 2.56 -10.38 -22.84
CA ARG A 114 1.41 -9.57 -22.39
C ARG A 114 0.84 -10.12 -21.09
N ILE A 115 0.44 -9.24 -20.17
CA ILE A 115 -0.14 -9.61 -18.86
C ILE A 115 -1.26 -8.63 -18.46
N ARG A 116 -2.37 -9.17 -17.95
CA ARG A 116 -3.39 -8.45 -17.16
C ARG A 116 -3.65 -9.17 -15.84
N ASN A 117 -4.01 -8.43 -14.79
CA ASN A 117 -4.28 -8.94 -13.43
C ASN A 117 -3.16 -9.83 -12.89
N GLY A 118 -1.91 -9.46 -13.15
CA GLY A 118 -0.74 -10.27 -12.82
C GLY A 118 -0.60 -10.51 -11.32
N SER A 119 0.18 -11.54 -10.97
CA SER A 119 0.49 -11.88 -9.59
C SER A 119 1.96 -12.27 -9.47
N MET A 120 2.55 -12.00 -8.32
CA MET A 120 3.95 -12.26 -8.02
C MET A 120 4.07 -12.91 -6.64
N LEU A 121 4.66 -14.09 -6.60
CA LEU A 121 5.01 -14.79 -5.36
C LEU A 121 6.39 -14.29 -4.93
N ASN A 122 6.48 -13.72 -3.72
CA ASN A 122 7.66 -13.06 -3.18
C ASN A 122 8.28 -12.03 -4.16
N PRO A 123 7.58 -10.91 -4.46
CA PRO A 123 8.10 -9.85 -5.31
C PRO A 123 9.53 -9.44 -4.92
N PRO A 124 10.46 -9.32 -5.88
CA PRO A 124 11.84 -9.05 -5.53
C PRO A 124 12.00 -7.60 -5.07
N ALA A 125 12.87 -7.40 -4.09
CA ALA A 125 13.29 -6.10 -3.58
C ALA A 125 14.17 -5.31 -4.58
N ARG A 126 13.63 -5.02 -5.77
CA ARG A 126 14.27 -4.24 -6.85
C ARG A 126 13.21 -3.76 -7.83
N GLN A 127 13.59 -2.84 -8.72
CA GLN A 127 12.72 -2.18 -9.70
C GLN A 127 12.33 -3.12 -10.87
N GLN A 128 11.67 -4.24 -10.57
CA GLN A 128 11.16 -5.22 -11.54
C GLN A 128 9.84 -5.85 -11.07
N VAL A 129 8.82 -5.84 -11.93
CA VAL A 129 7.44 -6.30 -11.64
C VAL A 129 6.77 -6.97 -12.84
N ALA A 130 5.69 -7.73 -12.61
CA ALA A 130 4.96 -8.47 -13.65
C ALA A 130 3.42 -8.38 -13.51
N TYR A 131 2.91 -7.29 -12.96
CA TYR A 131 1.48 -7.10 -12.69
C TYR A 131 0.65 -6.77 -13.94
N ASP A 132 1.21 -5.99 -14.88
CA ASP A 132 0.56 -5.59 -16.13
C ASP A 132 1.60 -5.22 -17.20
N SER A 133 1.39 -5.56 -18.46
CA SER A 133 2.37 -5.31 -19.54
C SER A 133 2.48 -3.84 -20.00
N GLY A 134 1.57 -2.96 -19.58
CA GLY A 134 1.67 -1.50 -19.78
C GLY A 134 2.58 -0.79 -18.77
N ILE A 135 3.13 -1.52 -17.78
CA ILE A 135 4.04 -0.93 -16.78
C ILE A 135 5.34 -0.52 -17.45
N ARG A 136 5.68 0.77 -17.36
CA ARG A 136 6.88 1.32 -18.00
C ARG A 136 8.14 0.98 -17.21
N ASN A 137 9.24 0.77 -17.92
CA ASN A 137 10.61 0.52 -17.44
C ASN A 137 10.83 -0.79 -16.66
N TRP A 138 9.96 -1.06 -15.68
CA TRP A 138 10.12 -2.10 -14.67
C TRP A 138 9.45 -3.44 -15.02
N PHE A 139 8.67 -3.50 -16.11
CA PHE A 139 7.97 -4.73 -16.48
C PHE A 139 8.93 -5.86 -16.88
N ARG A 140 8.73 -7.05 -16.30
CA ARG A 140 9.52 -8.29 -16.49
C ARG A 140 8.59 -9.51 -16.41
N PRO A 141 8.01 -9.96 -17.54
CA PRO A 141 6.94 -10.97 -17.54
C PRO A 141 7.33 -12.32 -16.94
N GLU A 142 8.63 -12.61 -16.85
CA GLU A 142 9.20 -13.81 -16.21
C GLU A 142 8.96 -13.87 -14.69
N LEU A 143 8.64 -12.76 -14.03
CA LEU A 143 8.34 -12.73 -12.58
C LEU A 143 6.87 -13.07 -12.26
N ALA A 144 6.01 -13.28 -13.26
CA ALA A 144 4.59 -13.56 -13.05
C ALA A 144 4.36 -14.99 -12.55
N ALA A 145 3.93 -15.12 -11.30
CA ALA A 145 3.44 -16.38 -10.75
C ALA A 145 2.20 -16.85 -11.53
N LYS A 146 2.22 -18.11 -11.97
CA LYS A 146 1.16 -18.75 -12.78
C LYS A 146 0.33 -19.69 -11.91
N LEU A 147 -0.98 -19.74 -12.16
CA LEU A 147 -1.87 -20.67 -11.48
C LEU A 147 -1.66 -22.12 -11.97
N PRO A 148 -1.78 -23.14 -11.09
CA PRO A 148 -2.00 -23.02 -9.64
C PRO A 148 -0.71 -22.61 -8.89
N ILE A 149 -0.81 -21.64 -7.97
CA ILE A 149 0.33 -21.10 -7.23
C ILE A 149 0.45 -21.84 -5.90
N ALA A 150 1.50 -22.64 -5.73
CA ALA A 150 1.85 -23.22 -4.44
C ALA A 150 2.56 -22.20 -3.54
N MET A 151 2.07 -22.01 -2.33
CA MET A 151 2.64 -21.15 -1.29
C MET A 151 3.07 -22.01 -0.09
N LYS A 152 4.29 -21.81 0.40
CA LYS A 152 4.80 -22.37 1.66
C LYS A 152 4.83 -21.28 2.75
N PRO A 153 4.91 -21.66 4.04
CA PRO A 153 5.16 -20.71 5.11
C PRO A 153 6.37 -19.81 4.84
N GLY A 154 6.17 -18.50 4.99
CA GLY A 154 7.14 -17.47 4.64
C GLY A 154 7.03 -16.92 3.20
N ASP A 155 6.01 -17.35 2.44
CA ASP A 155 5.68 -16.73 1.15
C ASP A 155 4.61 -15.63 1.29
N SER A 156 4.75 -14.55 0.53
CA SER A 156 3.71 -13.54 0.27
C SER A 156 3.35 -13.51 -1.22
N LEU A 157 2.07 -13.64 -1.54
CA LEU A 157 1.53 -13.49 -2.88
C LEU A 157 0.92 -12.10 -3.02
N VAL A 158 1.49 -11.28 -3.91
CA VAL A 158 0.91 -10.00 -4.30
C VAL A 158 0.16 -10.21 -5.62
N SER A 159 -1.14 -9.91 -5.61
CA SER A 159 -2.02 -9.99 -6.77
C SER A 159 -2.60 -8.61 -7.09
N THR A 160 -2.91 -8.35 -8.37
CA THR A 160 -3.41 -7.05 -8.81
C THR A 160 -4.62 -7.13 -9.73
N ILE A 161 -5.33 -6.00 -9.84
CA ILE A 161 -6.31 -5.72 -10.90
C ILE A 161 -5.68 -4.74 -11.89
N SER A 162 -5.78 -5.01 -13.18
CA SER A 162 -5.41 -4.09 -14.27
C SER A 162 -6.55 -3.13 -14.60
N LEU A 163 -6.23 -1.91 -15.04
CA LEU A 163 -7.17 -1.00 -15.68
C LEU A 163 -7.51 -1.48 -17.11
N ALA A 164 -8.78 -1.37 -17.50
CA ALA A 164 -9.16 -1.43 -18.91
C ALA A 164 -8.76 -0.14 -19.65
N VAL A 165 -8.64 -0.21 -20.99
CA VAL A 165 -8.39 0.99 -21.81
C VAL A 165 -9.64 1.87 -21.75
N GLY A 166 -9.49 3.14 -21.35
CA GLY A 166 -10.60 4.05 -21.09
C GLY A 166 -11.20 3.98 -19.68
N GLU A 167 -10.77 3.06 -18.83
CA GLU A 167 -11.21 3.02 -17.42
C GLU A 167 -10.59 4.18 -16.62
N THR A 168 -11.40 4.86 -15.83
CA THR A 168 -10.96 5.94 -14.95
C THR A 168 -11.18 5.58 -13.49
N VAL A 169 -10.18 5.85 -12.66
CA VAL A 169 -10.19 5.61 -11.20
C VAL A 169 -9.70 6.85 -10.45
N GLN A 170 -9.92 6.89 -9.14
CA GLN A 170 -9.39 7.95 -8.28
C GLN A 170 -8.37 7.36 -7.30
N ALA A 171 -7.21 8.01 -7.18
CA ALA A 171 -6.25 7.68 -6.14
C ALA A 171 -6.77 8.21 -4.78
N PRO A 172 -6.45 7.54 -3.65
CA PRO A 172 -6.99 7.91 -2.34
C PRO A 172 -6.63 9.34 -1.90
N TYR A 173 -5.53 9.90 -2.43
CA TYR A 173 -5.17 11.32 -2.28
C TYR A 173 -4.49 11.86 -3.55
N VAL A 174 -4.89 13.06 -3.98
CA VAL A 174 -4.46 13.73 -5.22
C VAL A 174 -3.98 15.18 -5.00
N GLY A 175 -3.62 15.53 -3.77
CA GLY A 175 -3.09 16.85 -3.41
C GLY A 175 -4.05 17.99 -3.77
N HIS A 176 -3.52 19.01 -4.45
CA HIS A 176 -4.28 20.16 -4.95
C HIS A 176 -5.19 19.87 -6.16
N ARG A 177 -5.16 18.65 -6.73
CA ARG A 177 -5.96 18.29 -7.91
C ARG A 177 -7.23 17.52 -7.53
N LYS A 178 -8.04 18.08 -6.62
CA LYS A 178 -9.29 17.45 -6.16
C LYS A 178 -10.16 17.00 -7.33
N GLY A 179 -10.70 15.79 -7.25
CA GLY A 179 -11.53 15.20 -8.31
C GLY A 179 -10.77 14.69 -9.54
N ARG A 180 -9.43 14.84 -9.60
CA ARG A 180 -8.62 14.21 -10.66
C ARG A 180 -8.85 12.70 -10.69
N THR A 181 -9.18 12.18 -11.86
CA THR A 181 -9.08 10.77 -12.19
C THR A 181 -7.73 10.42 -12.80
N HIS A 182 -7.42 9.13 -12.75
CA HIS A 182 -6.27 8.49 -13.37
C HIS A 182 -6.76 7.42 -14.35
N MET A 183 -6.01 7.20 -15.42
CA MET A 183 -6.33 6.22 -16.49
C MET A 183 -5.02 5.67 -17.04
N ARG A 184 -4.98 4.37 -17.37
CA ARG A 184 -3.76 3.77 -17.95
C ARG A 184 -3.29 4.51 -19.20
N ALA A 185 -1.96 4.65 -19.33
CA ALA A 185 -1.27 5.40 -20.39
C ALA A 185 -1.57 6.92 -20.46
N ASN A 186 -2.35 7.49 -19.55
CA ASN A 186 -2.47 8.94 -19.40
C ASN A 186 -1.27 9.52 -18.61
N HIS A 187 -0.46 10.37 -19.23
CA HIS A 187 0.79 10.88 -18.63
C HIS A 187 1.62 9.75 -18.01
N ASP A 188 1.85 9.74 -16.70
CA ASP A 188 2.62 8.74 -15.96
C ASP A 188 1.75 7.76 -15.16
N ASP A 189 0.43 7.76 -15.39
CA ASP A 189 -0.52 6.93 -14.66
C ASP A 189 -0.26 5.43 -14.91
N SER A 190 -0.05 4.67 -13.83
CA SER A 190 0.09 3.21 -13.84
C SER A 190 -1.15 2.52 -14.43
N PRO A 191 -0.98 1.40 -15.16
CA PRO A 191 -2.09 0.51 -15.51
C PRO A 191 -2.59 -0.34 -14.34
N VAL A 192 -1.92 -0.34 -13.18
CA VAL A 192 -2.34 -1.13 -12.02
C VAL A 192 -3.46 -0.39 -11.29
N ARG A 193 -4.65 -0.97 -11.25
CA ARG A 193 -5.82 -0.41 -10.57
C ARG A 193 -5.75 -0.59 -9.06
N ALA A 194 -5.53 -1.81 -8.61
CA ALA A 194 -5.59 -2.22 -7.22
C ALA A 194 -4.63 -3.38 -6.96
N ALA A 195 -4.20 -3.54 -5.71
CA ALA A 195 -3.41 -4.70 -5.27
C ALA A 195 -3.86 -5.21 -3.91
N ALA A 196 -3.65 -6.50 -3.65
CA ALA A 196 -3.84 -7.13 -2.35
C ALA A 196 -2.71 -8.13 -2.07
N VAL A 197 -2.43 -8.37 -0.78
CA VAL A 197 -1.37 -9.29 -0.33
C VAL A 197 -2.00 -10.42 0.47
N LEU A 198 -1.68 -11.66 0.10
CA LEU A 198 -1.96 -12.85 0.88
C LEU A 198 -0.64 -13.41 1.41
N THR A 199 -0.53 -13.61 2.73
CA THR A 199 0.68 -14.21 3.34
C THR A 199 0.42 -15.64 3.81
N CYS A 200 1.40 -16.53 3.63
CA CYS A 200 1.37 -17.90 4.14
C CYS A 200 2.24 -18.01 5.41
N MET A 201 1.63 -18.41 6.53
CA MET A 201 2.27 -18.47 7.85
C MET A 201 2.46 -19.91 8.34
N ALA A 202 3.50 -20.15 9.14
CA ALA A 202 3.78 -21.48 9.70
C ALA A 202 2.80 -21.87 10.83
N ALA A 203 2.25 -20.87 11.52
CA ALA A 203 1.33 -21.01 12.65
C ALA A 203 0.34 -19.83 12.66
N PRO A 204 -0.80 -19.94 13.39
CA PRO A 204 -1.67 -18.80 13.65
C PRO A 204 -0.91 -17.64 14.32
N GLN A 205 -1.32 -16.42 14.00
CA GLN A 205 -0.77 -15.18 14.55
C GLN A 205 -1.77 -14.53 15.51
N PRO A 206 -1.32 -13.86 16.59
CA PRO A 206 -2.20 -13.13 17.49
C PRO A 206 -2.86 -11.94 16.77
N ALA A 207 -4.00 -11.49 17.30
CA ALA A 207 -4.84 -10.45 16.68
C ALA A 207 -4.20 -9.04 16.59
N ASP A 208 -3.01 -8.85 17.19
CA ASP A 208 -2.23 -7.61 17.13
C ASP A 208 -0.99 -7.73 16.21
N ALA A 209 -0.79 -8.87 15.54
CA ALA A 209 0.37 -9.08 14.66
C ALA A 209 0.26 -8.25 13.37
N PHE A 210 1.34 -7.56 13.00
CA PHE A 210 1.51 -6.94 11.69
C PHE A 210 1.77 -7.97 10.61
N ARG A 211 1.40 -7.67 9.36
CA ARG A 211 1.78 -8.49 8.22
C ARG A 211 3.29 -8.35 7.97
N PRO A 212 4.04 -9.45 7.78
CA PRO A 212 5.41 -9.37 7.29
C PRO A 212 5.52 -8.58 5.97
N ALA A 213 6.67 -7.96 5.73
CA ALA A 213 6.90 -7.22 4.49
C ALA A 213 6.80 -8.14 3.27
N CYS A 214 6.03 -7.76 2.25
CA CYS A 214 5.76 -8.63 1.11
C CYS A 214 6.97 -8.87 0.18
N CYS A 215 8.06 -8.10 0.35
CA CYS A 215 9.24 -8.09 -0.52
C CYS A 215 10.54 -8.57 0.18
N ASP A 216 10.45 -9.23 1.35
CA ASP A 216 11.63 -9.80 2.04
C ASP A 216 11.49 -11.27 2.42
N THR A 217 12.63 -11.90 2.69
CA THR A 217 12.72 -13.32 3.09
C THR A 217 12.79 -13.52 4.60
N ALA A 218 13.00 -12.45 5.37
CA ALA A 218 13.14 -12.47 6.82
C ALA A 218 11.79 -12.62 7.55
N ASN A 219 10.67 -12.36 6.87
CA ASN A 219 9.30 -12.68 7.32
C ASN A 219 8.98 -12.21 8.76
N THR A 220 9.50 -11.05 9.12
CA THR A 220 9.48 -10.55 10.50
C THR A 220 8.07 -10.13 10.92
N VAL A 221 7.48 -10.86 11.86
CA VAL A 221 6.20 -10.48 12.49
C VAL A 221 6.48 -9.53 13.65
N TYR A 222 5.99 -8.30 13.51
CA TYR A 222 5.95 -7.33 14.60
C TYR A 222 4.58 -7.38 15.32
N LEU A 223 4.51 -6.91 16.57
CA LEU A 223 3.30 -6.99 17.40
C LEU A 223 2.86 -5.58 17.86
N ALA A 224 1.62 -5.19 17.58
CA ALA A 224 1.10 -3.86 17.92
C ALA A 224 1.04 -3.60 19.44
N ARG A 225 1.05 -4.64 20.28
CA ARG A 225 1.22 -4.49 21.74
C ARG A 225 2.52 -3.80 22.16
N ASN A 226 3.56 -3.84 21.32
CA ASN A 226 4.88 -3.31 21.62
C ASN A 226 5.09 -1.85 21.18
N LEU A 227 4.11 -1.24 20.50
CA LEU A 227 4.25 0.09 19.90
C LEU A 227 4.53 1.17 20.94
N LYS A 228 5.55 2.00 20.70
CA LYS A 228 6.02 3.11 21.55
C LYS A 228 5.09 4.33 21.46
N ARG A 229 3.77 4.13 21.64
CA ARG A 229 2.71 5.15 21.49
C ARG A 229 2.97 6.43 22.32
N HIS A 230 3.71 6.33 23.43
CA HIS A 230 4.14 7.47 24.26
C HIS A 230 5.07 8.47 23.54
N LEU A 231 5.66 8.11 22.39
CA LEU A 231 6.43 9.03 21.56
C LEU A 231 5.52 10.02 20.83
N LEU A 232 4.29 9.62 20.47
CA LEU A 232 3.29 10.47 19.84
C LEU A 232 2.89 11.61 20.77
N LYS A 233 2.68 12.80 20.20
CA LYS A 233 2.32 14.01 20.96
C LYS A 233 0.82 14.26 20.95
N THR A 234 0.40 15.20 21.79
CA THR A 234 -0.98 15.70 21.92
C THR A 234 -0.99 17.21 21.67
N LEU A 235 -0.48 17.62 20.50
CA LEU A 235 -0.45 19.01 20.08
C LEU A 235 -1.88 19.51 19.83
N GLN A 236 -2.20 20.73 20.26
CA GLN A 236 -3.55 21.26 20.17
C GLN A 236 -4.05 21.29 18.70
N ARG A 237 -5.23 20.72 18.43
CA ARG A 237 -5.87 20.81 17.11
C ARG A 237 -6.21 22.27 16.75
N PRO A 238 -6.00 22.70 15.50
CA PRO A 238 -6.57 23.95 15.01
C PRO A 238 -8.10 23.92 15.17
N LYS A 239 -8.70 25.06 15.54
CA LYS A 239 -10.16 25.17 15.73
C LYS A 239 -10.97 25.09 14.43
N GLY A 240 -10.29 25.21 13.29
CA GLY A 240 -10.86 25.17 11.96
C GLY A 240 -9.86 25.64 10.90
N ILE A 241 -10.26 25.58 9.63
CA ILE A 241 -9.60 26.26 8.49
C ILE A 241 -10.65 26.89 7.57
N SER A 242 -10.27 27.83 6.71
CA SER A 242 -11.16 28.38 5.67
C SER A 242 -11.41 27.37 4.54
N ARG A 243 -12.42 27.62 3.69
CA ARG A 243 -12.77 26.81 2.52
C ARG A 243 -12.07 27.25 1.23
N GLY A 244 -11.71 28.53 1.13
CA GLY A 244 -11.08 29.10 -0.07
C GLY A 244 -9.74 28.45 -0.44
N GLU A 245 -9.65 27.84 -1.62
CA GLU A 245 -8.40 27.30 -2.15
C GLU A 245 -7.40 28.44 -2.47
N GLY A 246 -6.12 28.22 -2.19
CA GLY A 246 -5.07 29.21 -2.38
C GLY A 246 -4.80 30.14 -1.18
N HIS A 247 -5.67 30.19 -0.17
CA HIS A 247 -5.40 30.92 1.07
C HIS A 247 -4.42 30.14 1.95
N SER A 248 -3.28 30.74 2.28
CA SER A 248 -2.41 30.22 3.35
C SER A 248 -3.07 30.45 4.70
N ALA A 249 -2.79 29.58 5.68
CA ALA A 249 -3.35 29.66 7.04
C ALA A 249 -2.91 30.91 7.86
N LEU A 250 -2.19 31.84 7.24
CA LEU A 250 -1.85 33.15 7.80
C LEU A 250 -2.86 34.25 7.44
N TYR A 251 -3.72 34.03 6.43
CA TYR A 251 -4.63 35.06 5.89
C TYR A 251 -6.04 34.52 5.64
N HIS A 252 -6.80 34.38 6.72
CA HIS A 252 -8.24 34.17 6.70
C HIS A 252 -8.94 35.53 6.48
N PRO A 253 -9.75 35.72 5.41
CA PRO A 253 -10.60 36.89 5.29
C PRO A 253 -11.83 36.77 6.21
N ASP A 254 -12.35 37.88 6.72
CA ASP A 254 -13.55 37.90 7.59
C ASP A 254 -14.80 37.27 6.93
N SER A 255 -14.81 37.19 5.59
CA SER A 255 -15.86 36.58 4.78
C SER A 255 -15.83 35.03 4.76
N ASP A 256 -14.74 34.39 5.18
CA ASP A 256 -14.64 32.93 5.31
C ASP A 256 -13.84 32.52 6.56
N PRO A 257 -14.43 32.67 7.77
CA PRO A 257 -13.75 32.37 9.02
C PRO A 257 -13.39 30.87 9.13
N PRO A 258 -12.37 30.51 9.94
CA PRO A 258 -11.98 29.11 10.15
C PRO A 258 -13.11 28.27 10.74
N ARG A 259 -13.39 27.10 10.14
CA ARG A 259 -14.49 26.21 10.54
C ARG A 259 -14.01 24.79 10.81
N ALA A 260 -14.55 24.16 11.84
CA ALA A 260 -14.11 22.84 12.31
C ALA A 260 -14.45 21.72 11.31
N GLU A 261 -15.56 21.82 10.58
CA GLU A 261 -15.98 20.83 9.59
C GLU A 261 -15.09 20.80 8.33
N ASN A 262 -14.25 21.83 8.13
CA ASN A 262 -13.27 21.90 7.05
C ASN A 262 -11.94 21.20 7.42
N LEU A 263 -11.74 20.79 8.67
CA LEU A 263 -10.49 20.16 9.11
C LEU A 263 -10.28 18.79 8.44
N PRO A 264 -9.03 18.41 8.10
CA PRO A 264 -8.72 17.06 7.67
C PRO A 264 -9.12 16.04 8.73
N LYS A 265 -9.85 15.00 8.31
CA LYS A 265 -10.37 13.92 9.17
C LYS A 265 -9.34 12.81 9.34
N ILE A 266 -9.17 12.27 10.54
CA ILE A 266 -8.14 11.25 10.82
C ILE A 266 -8.49 9.90 10.18
N GLU A 267 -9.78 9.60 10.07
CA GLU A 267 -10.35 8.41 9.45
C GLU A 267 -10.12 8.40 7.93
N TYR A 268 -10.16 9.58 7.29
CA TYR A 268 -9.79 9.72 5.88
C TYR A 268 -8.32 9.35 5.66
N TRP A 269 -7.41 9.88 6.48
CA TRP A 269 -5.99 9.54 6.40
C TRP A 269 -5.72 8.07 6.74
N ALA A 270 -6.42 7.48 7.72
CA ALA A 270 -6.34 6.05 8.00
C ALA A 270 -6.72 5.21 6.75
N GLY A 271 -7.71 5.67 5.97
CA GLY A 271 -8.08 5.10 4.68
C GLY A 271 -7.00 5.23 3.59
N VAL A 272 -6.29 6.36 3.53
CA VAL A 272 -5.20 6.60 2.55
C VAL A 272 -4.03 5.60 2.70
N PHE A 273 -3.79 5.10 3.91
CA PHE A 273 -2.80 4.04 4.19
C PHE A 273 -3.44 2.65 4.35
N GLY A 274 -4.76 2.51 4.25
CA GLY A 274 -5.52 1.29 4.59
C GLY A 274 -5.54 0.19 3.52
N ARG A 275 -4.67 0.29 2.52
CA ARG A 275 -4.42 -0.71 1.47
C ARG A 275 -2.90 -0.90 1.30
N PRO A 276 -2.41 -2.07 0.86
CA PRO A 276 -0.98 -2.30 0.64
C PRO A 276 -0.39 -1.35 -0.42
N TRP A 277 0.68 -0.63 -0.05
CA TRP A 277 1.40 0.30 -0.93
C TRP A 277 2.51 -0.44 -1.69
N VAL A 278 2.20 -0.94 -2.89
CA VAL A 278 3.17 -1.66 -3.75
C VAL A 278 4.00 -0.63 -4.53
N ASN A 279 5.26 -0.47 -4.15
CA ASN A 279 6.17 0.60 -4.63
C ASN A 279 7.62 0.08 -4.79
N THR A 280 7.82 -1.09 -5.40
CA THR A 280 9.17 -1.64 -5.66
C THR A 280 9.86 -1.02 -6.88
N GLY A 281 9.13 -0.28 -7.71
CA GLY A 281 9.67 0.50 -8.83
C GLY A 281 10.03 1.92 -8.43
N PHE A 282 9.87 2.84 -9.39
CA PHE A 282 10.21 4.26 -9.30
C PHE A 282 9.45 5.03 -10.38
N PHE A 283 9.15 6.32 -10.19
CA PHE A 283 8.16 7.08 -10.97
C PHE A 283 6.70 6.59 -10.86
N GLY A 284 6.46 5.52 -10.11
CA GLY A 284 5.13 4.98 -9.80
C GLY A 284 4.44 4.19 -10.91
N PHE A 285 5.13 3.85 -12.00
CA PHE A 285 4.51 3.12 -13.12
C PHE A 285 3.89 1.77 -12.74
N GLU A 286 4.28 1.18 -11.60
CA GLU A 286 3.73 -0.05 -11.02
C GLU A 286 2.72 0.15 -9.88
N GLN A 287 2.49 1.38 -9.43
CA GLN A 287 1.75 1.65 -8.19
C GLN A 287 0.23 1.46 -8.36
N PRO A 288 -0.41 0.65 -7.50
CA PRO A 288 -1.86 0.41 -7.56
C PRO A 288 -2.66 1.68 -7.22
N MET A 289 -3.32 2.24 -8.23
CA MET A 289 -4.01 3.54 -8.18
C MET A 289 -4.97 3.72 -7.00
N GLU A 290 -5.86 2.76 -6.76
CA GLU A 290 -6.83 2.82 -5.65
C GLU A 290 -6.18 2.61 -4.27
N ASN A 291 -4.94 2.12 -4.19
CA ASN A 291 -4.28 1.77 -2.93
C ASN A 291 -3.48 2.93 -2.32
N MET A 292 -2.87 3.78 -3.16
CA MET A 292 -1.89 4.77 -2.70
C MET A 292 -1.91 6.04 -3.56
N PRO A 293 -1.45 7.20 -3.06
CA PRO A 293 -1.27 8.40 -3.87
C PRO A 293 -0.26 8.09 -4.99
N HIS A 294 -0.59 8.39 -6.25
CA HIS A 294 0.26 8.00 -7.40
C HIS A 294 1.44 8.95 -7.66
N TYR A 295 1.18 10.25 -7.74
CA TYR A 295 2.27 11.21 -7.98
C TYR A 295 3.07 11.44 -6.67
N GLU A 296 4.39 11.37 -6.77
CA GLU A 296 5.25 11.21 -5.59
C GLU A 296 5.29 12.43 -4.66
N GLN A 297 5.02 13.65 -5.17
CA GLN A 297 4.73 14.81 -4.34
C GLN A 297 3.55 14.56 -3.37
N TRP A 298 2.51 13.87 -3.83
CA TRP A 298 1.33 13.55 -3.02
C TRP A 298 1.60 12.42 -2.03
N ILE A 299 2.56 11.53 -2.32
CA ILE A 299 3.05 10.54 -1.35
C ILE A 299 3.76 11.24 -0.20
N GLY A 300 4.68 12.16 -0.49
CA GLY A 300 5.35 13.00 0.51
C GLY A 300 4.36 13.84 1.33
N GLN A 301 3.36 14.44 0.68
CA GLN A 301 2.28 15.18 1.34
C GLN A 301 1.40 14.28 2.23
N ALA A 302 1.02 13.08 1.76
CA ALA A 302 0.24 12.13 2.55
C ALA A 302 1.00 11.67 3.80
N MET A 303 2.29 11.33 3.65
CA MET A 303 3.18 10.97 4.76
C MET A 303 3.30 12.09 5.80
N SER A 304 3.50 13.33 5.33
CA SER A 304 3.54 14.53 6.19
C SER A 304 2.22 14.75 6.94
N MET A 305 1.08 14.64 6.25
CA MET A 305 -0.24 14.79 6.84
C MET A 305 -0.55 13.68 7.86
N GLY A 306 -0.30 12.40 7.53
CA GLY A 306 -0.48 11.29 8.46
C GLY A 306 0.39 11.44 9.72
N GLY A 307 1.66 11.76 9.55
CA GLY A 307 2.59 12.01 10.66
C GLY A 307 2.16 13.18 11.54
N LEU A 308 1.68 14.28 10.96
CA LEU A 308 1.13 15.41 11.70
C LEU A 308 -0.13 15.02 12.48
N MET A 309 -1.07 14.32 11.85
CA MET A 309 -2.34 13.92 12.46
C MET A 309 -2.15 13.03 13.69
N LEU A 310 -1.18 12.10 13.66
CA LEU A 310 -0.80 11.28 14.82
C LEU A 310 -0.20 12.07 15.99
N MET A 311 0.24 13.31 15.75
CA MET A 311 0.85 14.20 16.77
C MET A 311 -0.13 15.21 17.38
N LEU A 312 -1.38 15.27 16.88
CA LEU A 312 -2.44 16.16 17.39
C LEU A 312 -3.20 15.55 18.58
N ASP A 313 -4.05 16.33 19.26
CA ASP A 313 -4.82 15.97 20.47
C ASP A 313 -6.00 14.97 20.27
N TYR A 314 -5.97 14.17 19.20
CA TYR A 314 -6.84 12.99 19.05
C TYR A 314 -6.62 11.99 20.19
N THR A 315 -7.68 11.29 20.60
CA THR A 315 -7.61 10.17 21.54
C THR A 315 -6.75 9.03 20.97
N PRO A 316 -6.21 8.13 21.82
CA PRO A 316 -5.49 6.96 21.35
C PRO A 316 -6.30 6.09 20.37
N ALA A 317 -7.61 5.95 20.57
CA ALA A 317 -8.48 5.13 19.72
C ALA A 317 -8.75 5.76 18.34
N GLU A 318 -8.89 7.08 18.26
CA GLU A 318 -8.95 7.82 16.97
C GLU A 318 -7.63 7.68 16.18
N LYS A 319 -6.49 7.60 16.87
CA LYS A 319 -5.15 7.47 16.24
C LYS A 319 -4.82 6.07 15.76
N GLU A 320 -5.28 5.05 16.48
CA GLU A 320 -4.81 3.66 16.29
C GLU A 320 -4.93 3.16 14.84
N PRO A 321 -6.04 3.36 14.09
CA PRO A 321 -6.13 2.90 12.70
C PRO A 321 -5.09 3.54 11.77
N LEU A 322 -4.83 4.85 11.94
CA LEU A 322 -3.81 5.57 11.17
C LEU A 322 -2.39 5.12 11.57
N LEU A 323 -2.15 4.89 12.86
CA LEU A 323 -0.88 4.41 13.38
C LEU A 323 -0.53 3.02 12.83
N ILE A 324 -1.46 2.07 12.93
CA ILE A 324 -1.29 0.70 12.40
C ILE A 324 -0.99 0.74 10.90
N ASN A 325 -1.79 1.47 10.13
CA ASN A 325 -1.63 1.50 8.67
C ASN A 325 -0.32 2.18 8.23
N MET A 326 0.10 3.26 8.88
CA MET A 326 1.40 3.90 8.59
C MET A 326 2.60 3.03 9.01
N VAL A 327 2.52 2.31 10.14
CA VAL A 327 3.57 1.37 10.56
C VAL A 327 3.68 0.20 9.58
N GLN A 328 2.56 -0.31 9.05
CA GLN A 328 2.56 -1.37 8.05
C GLN A 328 3.27 -0.95 6.75
N VAL A 329 3.03 0.27 6.24
CA VAL A 329 3.77 0.79 5.07
C VAL A 329 5.26 0.93 5.36
N GLY A 330 5.63 1.33 6.58
CA GLY A 330 7.03 1.35 7.01
C GLY A 330 7.68 -0.04 7.07
N ILE A 331 6.94 -1.06 7.53
CA ILE A 331 7.39 -2.47 7.51
C ILE A 331 7.61 -2.95 6.08
N ASP A 332 6.65 -2.73 5.16
CA ASP A 332 6.77 -3.15 3.76
C ASP A 332 7.98 -2.49 3.06
N TYR A 333 8.17 -1.18 3.24
CA TYR A 333 9.30 -0.45 2.67
C TYR A 333 10.63 -0.86 3.32
N TRP A 334 10.65 -1.15 4.62
CA TRP A 334 11.83 -1.69 5.30
C TRP A 334 12.23 -3.06 4.77
N GLY A 335 11.26 -3.95 4.52
CA GLY A 335 11.53 -5.24 3.91
C GLY A 335 12.15 -5.11 2.52
N ALA A 336 11.64 -4.21 1.68
CA ALA A 336 12.28 -3.91 0.40
C ALA A 336 13.75 -3.46 0.59
N VAL A 337 14.05 -2.54 1.51
CA VAL A 337 15.45 -2.14 1.79
C VAL A 337 16.30 -3.32 2.27
N ARG A 338 15.82 -4.12 3.23
CA ARG A 338 16.52 -5.32 3.72
C ARG A 338 16.76 -6.38 2.64
N GLY A 339 15.83 -6.51 1.69
CA GLY A 339 15.93 -7.41 0.55
C GLY A 339 16.91 -6.94 -0.55
N GLY A 340 17.49 -5.75 -0.42
CA GLY A 340 18.47 -5.20 -1.36
C GLY A 340 17.94 -4.13 -2.32
N HIS A 341 16.79 -3.51 -2.03
CA HIS A 341 16.28 -2.41 -2.84
C HIS A 341 17.20 -1.18 -2.71
N PRO A 342 17.57 -0.49 -3.81
CA PRO A 342 18.48 0.66 -3.78
C PRO A 342 17.85 1.92 -3.15
N GLY A 343 16.61 1.83 -2.65
CA GLY A 343 15.82 2.94 -2.17
C GLY A 343 15.17 3.74 -3.30
N TRP A 344 14.69 4.93 -2.96
CA TRP A 344 13.95 5.83 -3.85
C TRP A 344 14.64 7.19 -3.87
N GLN A 345 15.72 7.26 -4.64
CA GLN A 345 16.59 8.44 -4.78
C GLN A 345 15.83 9.71 -5.22
N GLY A 346 16.42 10.87 -4.98
CA GLY A 346 15.87 12.14 -5.47
C GLY A 346 15.75 12.20 -7.00
N TRP A 347 14.62 12.70 -7.51
CA TRP A 347 14.45 13.02 -8.93
C TRP A 347 13.40 14.12 -9.16
N GLY A 348 13.70 15.32 -8.66
CA GLY A 348 12.85 16.50 -8.76
C GLY A 348 11.64 16.38 -7.83
N GLY A 349 10.47 16.04 -8.41
CA GLY A 349 9.24 15.75 -7.67
C GLY A 349 9.10 14.30 -7.19
N HIS A 350 10.09 13.45 -7.48
CA HIS A 350 10.10 12.02 -7.20
C HIS A 350 11.20 11.63 -6.19
N GLY A 351 11.06 10.47 -5.56
CA GLY A 351 11.93 9.94 -4.49
C GLY A 351 11.38 10.16 -3.08
N SER A 352 10.80 11.33 -2.82
CA SER A 352 10.32 11.73 -1.50
C SER A 352 9.15 10.87 -0.96
N GLY A 353 9.02 10.80 0.37
CA GLY A 353 7.93 10.10 1.06
C GLY A 353 8.15 8.61 1.26
N ARG A 354 9.40 8.12 1.20
CA ARG A 354 9.77 6.72 1.44
C ARG A 354 10.66 6.50 2.66
N LYS A 355 11.50 7.47 3.02
CA LYS A 355 12.33 7.34 4.23
C LYS A 355 11.50 7.51 5.50
N PHE A 356 10.60 8.50 5.50
CA PHE A 356 9.77 8.82 6.67
C PHE A 356 9.00 7.62 7.25
N PRO A 357 8.22 6.81 6.49
CA PRO A 357 7.49 5.68 7.07
C PRO A 357 8.40 4.60 7.65
N ILE A 358 9.56 4.33 7.04
CA ILE A 358 10.55 3.37 7.56
C ILE A 358 11.06 3.86 8.92
N VAL A 359 11.54 5.11 8.99
CA VAL A 359 12.05 5.69 10.24
C VAL A 359 10.96 5.78 11.31
N PHE A 360 9.74 6.16 10.93
CA PHE A 360 8.58 6.22 11.83
C PHE A 360 8.22 4.84 12.38
N ALA A 361 8.12 3.81 11.53
CA ALA A 361 7.87 2.44 11.97
C ALA A 361 8.97 1.94 12.91
N GLY A 362 10.25 2.23 12.61
CA GLY A 362 11.38 1.85 13.47
C GLY A 362 11.28 2.47 14.87
N LEU A 363 10.99 3.78 14.94
CA LEU A 363 10.75 4.48 16.20
C LEU A 363 9.52 3.95 16.95
N MET A 364 8.42 3.65 16.25
CA MET A 364 7.22 3.09 16.87
C MET A 364 7.42 1.65 17.34
N LEU A 365 8.24 0.85 16.68
CA LEU A 365 8.50 -0.55 17.04
C LEU A 365 9.64 -0.69 18.07
N GLY A 366 10.53 0.29 18.16
CA GLY A 366 11.78 0.21 18.93
C GLY A 366 12.90 -0.53 18.19
N ASP A 367 12.84 -0.57 16.85
CA ASP A 367 13.87 -1.14 15.98
C ASP A 367 14.82 -0.01 15.54
N GLU A 368 15.98 0.12 16.21
CA GLU A 368 16.97 1.16 15.91
C GLU A 368 17.58 1.04 14.51
N THR A 369 17.56 -0.16 13.93
CA THR A 369 18.10 -0.45 12.60
C THR A 369 17.13 0.05 11.53
N MET A 370 15.84 -0.26 11.68
CA MET A 370 14.75 0.31 10.88
C MET A 370 14.66 1.83 11.07
N ALA A 371 14.90 2.34 12.28
CA ALA A 371 14.92 3.79 12.55
C ALA A 371 16.12 4.52 11.90
N SER A 372 17.16 3.79 11.48
CA SER A 372 18.39 4.33 10.88
C SER A 372 18.73 3.66 9.53
N PRO A 373 17.83 3.67 8.53
CA PRO A 373 17.93 2.76 7.38
C PRO A 373 19.21 2.97 6.55
N THR A 374 19.66 4.22 6.39
CA THR A 374 20.90 4.55 5.67
C THR A 374 22.19 4.33 6.46
N LYS A 375 22.11 4.07 7.78
CA LYS A 375 23.27 3.57 8.55
C LYS A 375 23.40 2.05 8.40
N ALA A 376 22.27 1.35 8.37
CA ALA A 376 22.22 -0.10 8.19
C ALA A 376 22.54 -0.53 6.75
N TYR A 377 22.06 0.24 5.76
CA TYR A 377 22.26 0.00 4.34
C TYR A 377 22.74 1.29 3.64
N PRO A 378 24.05 1.62 3.69
CA PRO A 378 24.58 2.87 3.13
C PRO A 378 24.33 3.08 1.63
N GLY A 379 24.15 2.01 0.85
CA GLY A 379 23.78 2.10 -0.57
C GLY A 379 22.31 2.46 -0.84
N CYS A 380 21.45 2.49 0.19
CA CYS A 380 20.04 2.83 0.05
C CYS A 380 19.86 4.35 -0.01
N ASN A 381 19.32 4.84 -1.13
CA ASN A 381 19.12 6.27 -1.39
C ASN A 381 17.68 6.71 -1.14
N PHE A 382 17.48 7.97 -0.75
CA PHE A 382 16.16 8.54 -0.47
C PHE A 382 16.10 10.00 -0.89
N GLY A 383 15.03 10.43 -1.56
CA GLY A 383 14.84 11.83 -1.94
C GLY A 383 14.92 12.79 -0.74
N GLU A 384 14.46 12.36 0.43
CA GLU A 384 14.58 13.09 1.70
C GLU A 384 16.04 13.35 2.16
N ASP A 385 17.00 12.52 1.74
CA ASP A 385 18.43 12.70 2.02
C ASP A 385 19.17 13.35 0.84
N ASN A 386 18.81 13.00 -0.40
CA ASN A 386 19.57 13.40 -1.58
C ASN A 386 19.33 14.87 -1.97
N GLN A 387 18.12 15.41 -1.81
CA GLN A 387 17.72 16.66 -2.47
C GLN A 387 17.93 17.94 -1.63
N THR A 388 18.27 17.83 -0.35
CA THR A 388 18.58 18.99 0.51
C THR A 388 19.88 18.77 1.26
N MET A 389 20.82 19.70 1.12
CA MET A 389 22.15 19.62 1.75
C MET A 389 22.53 20.93 2.43
N TYR A 390 23.53 20.89 3.31
CA TYR A 390 24.14 22.11 3.84
C TYR A 390 25.06 22.73 2.78
N GLY A 391 25.02 24.06 2.64
CA GLY A 391 25.81 24.80 1.65
C GLY A 391 25.46 26.28 1.64
N ASP A 392 26.24 27.08 0.92
CA ASP A 392 26.03 28.54 0.84
C ASP A 392 24.98 28.90 -0.22
N CYS A 393 23.81 29.36 0.22
CA CYS A 393 22.81 29.94 -0.66
C CYS A 393 23.06 31.44 -0.87
N TRP A 394 22.72 31.96 -2.07
CA TRP A 394 22.81 33.39 -2.39
C TRP A 394 21.94 34.29 -1.49
N THR A 395 20.94 33.71 -0.81
CA THR A 395 20.08 34.36 0.18
C THR A 395 20.69 34.44 1.59
N GLY A 396 21.90 33.89 1.79
CA GLY A 396 22.51 33.70 3.11
C GLY A 396 22.00 32.47 3.88
N ALA A 397 21.00 31.76 3.37
CA ALA A 397 20.55 30.49 3.95
C ALA A 397 21.66 29.42 3.85
N LYS A 398 21.76 28.56 4.86
CA LYS A 398 22.76 27.49 4.96
C LYS A 398 22.27 26.10 4.53
N VAL A 399 21.05 26.02 4.00
CA VAL A 399 20.47 24.82 3.39
C VAL A 399 20.19 25.15 1.92
N VAL A 400 20.64 24.29 1.02
CA VAL A 400 20.48 24.44 -0.43
C VAL A 400 19.78 23.21 -1.02
N PHE A 401 19.01 23.44 -2.09
CA PHE A 401 18.44 22.38 -2.90
C PHE A 401 19.53 21.79 -3.79
N ALA A 402 19.80 20.49 -3.66
CA ALA A 402 20.90 19.78 -4.33
C ALA A 402 20.61 19.45 -5.82
N GLY A 403 19.68 20.17 -6.44
CA GLY A 403 19.27 19.95 -7.83
C GLY A 403 18.33 18.77 -8.02
N HIS A 404 18.10 18.42 -9.29
CA HIS A 404 17.06 17.48 -9.69
C HIS A 404 17.27 16.07 -9.13
N SER A 405 18.42 15.45 -9.44
CA SER A 405 18.78 14.11 -8.92
C SER A 405 19.28 14.13 -7.47
N GLY A 406 19.52 15.33 -6.92
CA GLY A 406 20.18 15.50 -5.63
C GLY A 406 21.67 15.14 -5.64
N MET A 407 22.25 15.08 -4.43
CA MET A 407 23.58 14.54 -4.17
C MET A 407 23.46 13.12 -3.60
N HIS A 408 24.34 12.23 -4.03
CA HIS A 408 24.54 10.90 -3.41
C HIS A 408 25.71 10.99 -2.41
N ASN A 409 25.62 10.21 -1.32
CA ASN A 409 26.66 10.10 -0.29
C ASN A 409 27.60 8.92 -0.58
#